data_AF-A0A820P3Q2-F1
#
_entry.id   AF-A0A820P3Q2-F1
#
_cell.length_a   1.000
_cell.length_b   1.000
_cell.length_c   1.000
_cell.angle_alpha   90.00
_cell.angle_beta   90.00
_cell.angle_gamma   90.00
#
_symmetry.space_group_name_H-M   'P 1'
#
loop_
_entity.id
_entity.type
_entity.pdbx_description
1 polymer ?
#
loop_
_entity_poly.entity_id
_entity_poly.type
_entity_poly.pdbx_seq_one_letter_code
_entity_poly.pdbx_strand_id
1 'polypeptide(L)'
;RNAPPIAGAIAWSRTLLTKIEKAMDIFKLNRHIVALGNFAVVSKLYNRTAKMLLVYEQLLLARWKEKIDAWKDHLNASLLRLNKNNDNNRQIEINSNIELFSIFDEVKWFKRLDVDIPKAALIYMQKILQKKLFYLLPLTW
;
A
#
# COMPACT_ATOMS: atom_id res chain seq x y z
N ARG A 1 -3.16 -12.30 -7.81
CA ARG A 1 -2.08 -11.67 -8.63
C ARG A 1 -2.62 -10.31 -9.09
N ASN A 2 -1.78 -9.29 -9.26
CA ASN A 2 -2.13 -7.85 -9.35
C ASN A 2 -2.26 -7.15 -7.98
N ALA A 3 -1.38 -7.49 -7.03
CA ALA A 3 -1.26 -6.66 -5.83
C ALA A 3 -0.43 -5.41 -6.17
N PRO A 4 -0.88 -4.21 -5.78
CA PRO A 4 -0.08 -2.99 -5.94
C PRO A 4 1.21 -3.09 -5.12
N PRO A 5 2.25 -2.32 -5.48
CA PRO A 5 3.61 -2.52 -4.99
C PRO A 5 3.71 -2.46 -3.46
N ILE A 6 3.05 -1.52 -2.81
CA ILE A 6 3.13 -1.34 -1.35
C ILE A 6 2.33 -2.43 -0.63
N ALA A 7 1.08 -2.68 -1.05
CA ALA A 7 0.25 -3.70 -0.41
C ALA A 7 0.79 -5.12 -0.62
N GLY A 8 1.37 -5.40 -1.78
CA GLY A 8 2.04 -6.65 -2.09
C GLY A 8 3.27 -6.88 -1.20
N ALA A 9 4.09 -5.84 -1.00
CA ALA A 9 5.25 -5.91 -0.11
C ALA A 9 4.85 -6.16 1.36
N ILE A 10 3.78 -5.50 1.84
CA ILE A 10 3.24 -5.74 3.18
C ILE A 10 2.72 -7.18 3.31
N ALA A 11 1.88 -7.63 2.37
CA ALA A 11 1.36 -8.99 2.38
C ALA A 11 2.49 -10.05 2.35
N TRP A 12 3.53 -9.81 1.56
CA TRP A 12 4.72 -10.67 1.51
C TRP A 12 5.46 -10.68 2.85
N SER A 13 5.70 -9.51 3.45
CA SER A 13 6.39 -9.41 4.74
C SER A 13 5.67 -10.16 5.86
N ARG A 14 4.34 -10.05 5.93
CA ARG A 14 3.50 -10.79 6.89
C ARG A 14 3.52 -12.29 6.63
N THR A 15 3.42 -12.70 5.36
CA THR A 15 3.51 -14.11 4.98
C THR A 15 4.85 -14.70 5.39
N LEU A 16 5.94 -13.94 5.23
CA LEU A 16 7.27 -14.36 5.63
C LEU A 16 7.39 -14.45 7.15
N LEU A 17 6.86 -13.48 7.88
CA LEU A 17 6.81 -13.48 9.35
C LEU A 17 6.08 -14.73 9.88
N THR A 18 4.88 -15.02 9.37
CA THR A 18 4.13 -16.23 9.76
C THR A 18 4.89 -17.53 9.44
N LYS A 19 5.65 -17.56 8.34
CA LYS A 19 6.47 -18.74 8.00
C LYS A 19 7.61 -18.95 8.99
N ILE A 20 8.34 -17.89 9.34
CA ILE A 20 9.45 -18.00 10.30
C ILE A 20 8.94 -18.28 11.73
N GLU A 21 7.77 -17.75 12.09
CA GLU A 21 7.09 -18.05 13.35
C GLU A 21 6.74 -19.53 13.46
N LYS A 22 6.06 -20.08 12.45
CA LYS A 22 5.74 -21.52 12.41
C LYS A 22 6.97 -22.41 12.53
N ALA A 23 8.06 -22.06 11.83
CA ALA A 23 9.31 -22.79 11.94
C ALA A 23 9.89 -22.72 13.37
N MET A 24 9.88 -21.53 13.98
CA MET A 24 10.38 -21.32 15.34
C MET A 24 9.53 -22.06 16.39
N ASP A 25 8.22 -22.14 16.20
CA ASP A 25 7.34 -22.89 17.11
C ASP A 25 7.65 -24.38 17.11
N ILE A 26 7.93 -24.97 15.94
CA ILE A 26 8.38 -26.37 15.83
C ILE A 26 9.73 -26.55 16.55
N PHE A 27 10.67 -25.60 16.40
CA PHE A 27 11.95 -25.67 17.09
C PHE A 27 11.83 -25.60 18.62
N LYS A 28 10.92 -24.76 19.14
CA LYS A 28 10.66 -24.64 20.58
C LYS A 28 10.03 -25.92 21.17
N LEU A 29 9.22 -26.63 20.39
CA LEU A 29 8.57 -27.88 20.85
C LEU A 29 9.58 -29.01 21.07
N ASN A 30 10.69 -29.04 20.34
CA ASN A 30 11.68 -30.11 20.45
C ASN A 30 12.78 -29.79 21.48
N ARG A 31 12.64 -30.33 22.69
CA ARG A 31 13.60 -30.12 23.80
C ARG A 31 15.04 -30.52 23.46
N HIS A 32 15.23 -31.52 22.59
CA HIS A 32 16.57 -31.92 22.16
C HIS A 32 17.26 -30.81 21.35
N ILE A 33 16.52 -30.09 20.50
CA ILE A 33 17.07 -28.99 19.70
C ILE A 33 17.39 -27.79 20.58
N VAL A 34 16.52 -27.48 21.55
CA VAL A 34 16.72 -26.36 22.48
C VAL A 34 17.98 -26.56 23.34
N ALA A 35 18.33 -27.80 23.66
CA ALA A 35 19.54 -28.13 24.43
C ALA A 35 20.84 -27.98 23.63
N LEU A 36 20.79 -27.84 22.28
CA LEU A 36 21.99 -27.58 21.49
C LEU A 36 22.47 -26.13 21.66
N GLY A 37 23.78 -25.93 21.81
CA GLY A 37 24.39 -24.59 21.88
C GLY A 37 24.09 -23.68 20.68
N ASN A 38 23.80 -24.27 19.52
CA ASN A 38 23.44 -23.53 18.30
C ASN A 38 22.03 -22.90 18.35
N PHE A 39 21.14 -23.38 19.23
CA PHE A 39 19.77 -22.88 19.33
C PHE A 39 19.72 -21.39 19.69
N ALA A 40 20.60 -20.94 20.59
CA ALA A 40 20.69 -19.54 20.98
C ALA A 40 21.06 -18.63 19.79
N VAL A 41 21.90 -19.11 18.87
CA VAL A 41 22.28 -18.36 17.66
C VAL A 41 21.09 -18.25 16.70
N VAL A 42 20.37 -19.35 16.48
CA VAL A 42 19.18 -19.37 15.61
C VAL A 42 18.06 -18.51 16.18
N SER A 43 17.85 -18.55 17.51
CA SER A 43 16.85 -17.72 18.19
C SER A 43 17.16 -16.22 18.06
N LYS A 44 18.43 -15.81 18.22
CA LYS A 44 18.86 -14.42 18.00
C LYS A 44 18.64 -13.98 16.56
N LEU A 45 18.96 -14.84 15.58
CA LEU A 45 18.73 -14.54 14.17
C LEU A 45 17.23 -14.36 13.88
N TYR A 46 16.38 -15.25 14.38
CA TYR A 46 14.93 -15.13 14.27
C TYR A 46 14.40 -13.83 14.88
N ASN A 47 14.83 -13.47 16.09
CA ASN A 47 14.38 -12.22 16.73
C ASN A 47 14.80 -11.00 15.91
N ARG A 48 16.01 -11.02 15.34
CA ARG A 48 16.49 -9.94 14.47
C ARG A 48 15.68 -9.85 13.18
N THR A 49 15.39 -10.97 12.52
CA THR A 49 14.64 -10.99 11.26
C THR A 49 13.18 -10.62 11.48
N ALA A 50 12.53 -11.14 12.52
CA ALA A 50 11.17 -10.77 12.90
C ALA A 50 11.06 -9.26 13.17
N LYS A 51 12.00 -8.70 13.96
CA LYS A 51 12.06 -7.25 14.21
C LYS A 51 12.25 -6.45 12.92
N MET A 52 13.13 -6.91 12.03
CA MET A 52 13.38 -6.25 10.75
C MET A 52 12.14 -6.24 9.85
N LEU A 53 11.37 -7.34 9.82
CA LEU A 53 10.12 -7.42 9.04
C LEU A 53 9.04 -6.48 9.57
N LEU A 54 8.90 -6.37 10.89
CA LEU A 54 7.97 -5.42 11.51
C LEU A 54 8.33 -3.96 11.20
N VAL A 55 9.61 -3.61 11.31
CA VAL A 55 10.11 -2.27 10.97
C VAL A 55 9.92 -1.97 9.48
N TYR A 56 10.15 -2.97 8.62
CA TYR A 56 9.93 -2.84 7.18
C TYR A 56 8.46 -2.55 6.85
N GLU A 57 7.52 -3.28 7.46
CA GLU A 57 6.08 -3.03 7.30
C GLU A 57 5.71 -1.61 7.76
N GLN A 58 6.19 -1.18 8.93
CA GLN A 58 5.93 0.17 9.45
C GLN A 58 6.46 1.26 8.51
N LEU A 59 7.66 1.08 7.96
CA LEU A 59 8.26 2.02 7.02
C LEU A 59 7.43 2.14 5.73
N LEU A 60 6.93 1.01 5.21
CA LEU A 60 6.07 1.02 4.02
C LEU A 60 4.74 1.73 4.29
N LEU A 61 4.14 1.50 5.46
CA LEU A 61 2.91 2.18 5.85
C LEU A 61 3.13 3.69 6.04
N ALA A 62 4.25 4.10 6.63
CA ALA A 62 4.60 5.52 6.77
C ALA A 62 4.76 6.21 5.41
N ARG A 63 5.54 5.61 4.50
CA ARG A 63 5.71 6.12 3.13
C ARG A 63 4.39 6.21 2.37
N TRP A 64 3.50 5.24 2.59
CA TRP A 64 2.19 5.26 1.98
C TRP A 64 1.31 6.41 2.51
N LYS A 65 1.36 6.68 3.81
CA LYS A 65 0.66 7.83 4.42
C LYS A 65 1.18 9.16 3.86
N GLU A 66 2.51 9.32 3.77
CA GLU A 66 3.13 10.50 3.15
C GLU A 66 2.70 10.68 1.69
N LYS A 67 2.66 9.57 0.93
CA LYS A 67 2.14 9.59 -0.44
C LYS A 67 0.71 10.16 -0.43
N ILE A 68 -0.21 9.57 0.34
CA ILE A 68 -1.61 10.04 0.42
C ILE A 68 -1.70 11.53 0.76
N ASP A 69 -0.86 12.02 1.68
CA ASP A 69 -0.87 13.43 2.05
C ASP A 69 -0.41 14.33 0.89
N ALA A 70 0.61 13.94 0.12
CA ALA A 70 1.01 14.66 -1.11
C ALA A 70 -0.08 14.65 -2.21
N TRP A 71 -1.01 13.69 -2.16
CA TRP A 71 -2.14 13.62 -3.09
C TRP A 71 -3.26 14.64 -2.79
N LYS A 72 -3.27 15.23 -1.59
CA LYS A 72 -4.21 16.33 -1.23
C LYS A 72 -4.20 17.42 -2.28
N ASP A 73 -3.00 17.83 -2.67
CA ASP A 73 -2.79 18.96 -3.57
C ASP A 73 -3.17 18.59 -5.01
N HIS A 74 -2.88 17.35 -5.40
CA HIS A 74 -3.21 16.82 -6.73
C HIS A 74 -4.71 16.67 -6.97
N LEU A 75 -5.50 16.39 -5.92
CA LEU A 75 -6.95 16.25 -6.03
C LEU A 75 -7.67 17.60 -6.18
N ASN A 76 -7.07 18.66 -5.64
CA ASN A 76 -7.54 20.04 -5.79
C ASN A 76 -7.12 20.66 -7.14
N ALA A 77 -6.17 20.03 -7.85
CA ALA A 77 -5.77 20.46 -9.18
C ALA A 77 -6.94 20.30 -10.19
N SER A 78 -7.08 21.29 -11.08
CA SER A 78 -8.09 21.26 -12.14
C SER A 78 -7.95 20.00 -12.99
N LEU A 79 -9.09 19.34 -13.28
CA LEU A 79 -9.17 18.15 -14.14
C LEU A 79 -8.82 18.46 -15.60
N LEU A 80 -8.94 19.72 -16.00
CA LEU A 80 -8.61 20.23 -17.32
C LEU A 80 -7.43 21.18 -17.17
N ARG A 81 -6.27 20.81 -17.73
CA ARG A 81 -5.16 21.75 -17.92
C ARG A 81 -5.18 22.19 -19.38
N LEU A 82 -5.47 23.48 -19.57
CA LEU A 82 -5.25 24.14 -20.86
C LEU A 82 -3.75 24.39 -20.99
N ASN A 83 -3.10 23.65 -21.88
CA ASN A 83 -1.71 23.89 -22.23
C ASN A 83 -1.66 25.20 -23.04
N LYS A 84 -1.19 26.29 -22.43
CA LYS A 84 -1.09 27.62 -23.08
C LYS A 84 0.18 27.79 -23.93
N ASN A 85 0.99 26.74 -24.08
CA ASN A 85 2.35 26.86 -24.58
C ASN A 85 2.53 26.64 -26.08
N ASN A 86 1.47 26.58 -26.90
CA ASN A 86 1.68 26.62 -28.35
C ASN A 86 0.56 27.35 -29.09
N ASP A 87 1.01 28.30 -29.91
CA ASP A 87 0.22 29.04 -30.88
C ASP A 87 -0.56 28.04 -31.76
N ASN A 88 -1.87 28.26 -31.88
CA ASN A 88 -2.83 27.53 -32.73
C ASN A 88 -3.38 26.15 -32.33
N ASN A 89 -2.95 25.47 -31.25
CA ASN A 89 -3.58 24.19 -30.86
C ASN A 89 -3.89 24.12 -29.35
N ARG A 90 -5.14 24.47 -28.97
CA ARG A 90 -5.65 24.29 -27.60
C ARG A 90 -5.88 22.81 -27.32
N GLN A 91 -4.82 22.09 -26.96
CA GLN A 91 -4.93 20.72 -26.50
C GLN A 91 -5.42 20.73 -25.04
N ILE A 92 -6.56 20.08 -24.81
CA ILE A 92 -7.12 19.87 -23.48
C ILE A 92 -6.50 18.58 -22.94
N GLU A 93 -5.58 18.72 -21.98
CA GLU A 93 -5.07 17.56 -21.26
C GLU A 93 -6.01 17.25 -20.10
N ILE A 94 -6.64 16.09 -20.18
CA ILE A 94 -7.40 15.51 -19.07
C ILE A 94 -6.36 14.99 -18.07
N ASN A 95 -6.46 15.42 -16.81
CA ASN A 95 -5.62 14.94 -15.72
C ASN A 95 -5.98 13.48 -15.37
N SER A 96 -5.63 12.55 -16.26
CA SER A 96 -5.78 11.09 -16.10
C SER A 96 -4.62 10.56 -15.27
N ASN A 97 -4.64 10.89 -13.97
CA ASN A 97 -3.51 10.58 -13.12
C ASN A 97 -3.49 9.07 -12.79
N ILE A 98 -2.64 8.30 -13.50
CA ILE A 98 -2.54 6.83 -13.40
C ILE A 98 -2.31 6.38 -11.96
N GLU A 99 -1.62 7.20 -11.18
CA GLU A 99 -1.26 6.94 -9.79
C GLU A 99 -2.45 7.01 -8.82
N LEU A 100 -3.55 7.69 -9.20
CA LEU A 100 -4.81 7.71 -8.45
C LEU A 100 -5.46 6.32 -8.39
N PHE A 101 -5.43 5.59 -9.51
CA PHE A 101 -5.93 4.22 -9.58
C PHE A 101 -5.08 3.27 -8.73
N SER A 102 -3.76 3.48 -8.69
CA SER A 102 -2.86 2.71 -7.84
C SER A 102 -3.19 2.87 -6.36
N ILE A 103 -3.48 4.09 -5.89
CA ILE A 103 -3.87 4.33 -4.48
C ILE A 103 -5.22 3.69 -4.18
N PHE A 104 -6.18 3.80 -5.10
CA PHE A 104 -7.49 3.18 -4.95
C PHE A 104 -7.39 1.67 -4.79
N ASP A 105 -6.56 1.02 -5.60
CA ASP A 105 -6.32 -0.42 -5.46
C ASP A 105 -5.57 -0.74 -4.16
N GLU A 106 -4.58 0.06 -3.74
CA GLU A 106 -3.88 -0.13 -2.46
C GLU A 106 -4.84 -0.09 -1.27
N VAL A 107 -5.77 0.87 -1.22
CA VAL A 107 -6.75 0.97 -0.13
C VAL A 107 -7.69 -0.26 -0.10
N LYS A 108 -8.10 -0.78 -1.26
CA LYS A 108 -8.88 -2.04 -1.32
C LYS A 108 -8.10 -3.21 -0.74
N TRP A 109 -6.81 -3.29 -1.04
CA TRP A 109 -5.95 -4.33 -0.50
C TRP A 109 -5.72 -4.16 1.00
N PHE A 110 -5.57 -2.93 1.50
CA PHE A 110 -5.45 -2.68 2.95
C PHE A 110 -6.70 -3.07 3.74
N LYS A 111 -7.89 -2.85 3.17
CA LYS A 111 -9.13 -3.35 3.77
C LYS A 111 -9.14 -4.89 3.89
N ARG A 112 -8.54 -5.60 2.92
CA ARG A 112 -8.42 -7.07 2.97
C ARG A 112 -7.32 -7.56 3.89
N LEU A 113 -6.27 -6.76 4.07
CA LEU A 113 -5.14 -7.06 4.94
C LEU A 113 -5.39 -6.59 6.39
N ASP A 114 -6.56 -6.04 6.71
CA ASP A 114 -6.87 -5.49 8.03
C ASP A 114 -5.82 -4.48 8.52
N VAL A 115 -5.36 -3.64 7.59
CA VAL A 115 -4.44 -2.53 7.87
C VAL A 115 -5.27 -1.29 8.15
N ASP A 116 -4.93 -0.55 9.19
CA ASP A 116 -5.62 0.70 9.52
C ASP A 116 -5.42 1.76 8.41
N ILE A 117 -6.54 2.25 7.87
CA ILE A 117 -6.58 3.16 6.74
C ILE A 117 -6.76 4.59 7.27
N PRO A 118 -5.86 5.54 6.95
CA PRO A 118 -6.02 6.94 7.33
C PRO A 118 -7.35 7.50 6.84
N LYS A 119 -8.02 8.30 7.68
CA LYS A 119 -9.27 8.98 7.33
C LYS A 119 -9.17 9.78 6.02
N ALA A 120 -8.02 10.37 5.75
CA ALA A 120 -7.75 11.09 4.49
C ALA A 120 -7.94 10.20 3.27
N ALA A 121 -7.42 8.96 3.30
CA ALA A 121 -7.56 8.00 2.21
C ALA A 121 -9.01 7.60 1.93
N LEU A 122 -9.84 7.48 2.98
CA LEU A 122 -11.27 7.19 2.85
C LEU A 122 -12.02 8.34 2.16
N ILE A 123 -11.70 9.59 2.54
CA ILE A 123 -12.27 10.79 1.90
C ILE A 123 -11.89 10.83 0.41
N TYR A 124 -10.65 10.48 0.06
CA TYR A 124 -10.24 10.40 -1.35
C TYR A 124 -11.00 9.32 -2.10
N MET A 125 -11.16 8.12 -1.54
CA MET A 125 -11.97 7.09 -2.16
C MET A 125 -13.38 7.58 -2.49
N GLN A 126 -14.03 8.28 -1.56
CA GLN A 126 -15.37 8.80 -1.77
C GLN A 126 -15.43 9.84 -2.90
N LYS A 127 -14.49 10.79 -2.93
CA LYS A 127 -14.38 11.80 -4.00
C LYS A 127 -14.13 11.16 -5.37
N ILE A 128 -13.29 10.13 -5.43
CA ILE A 128 -12.99 9.40 -6.68
C ILE A 128 -14.23 8.67 -7.18
N LEU A 129 -14.98 8.01 -6.28
CA LEU A 129 -16.22 7.33 -6.64
C LEU A 129 -17.27 8.31 -7.19
N GLN A 130 -17.40 9.50 -6.59
CA GLN A 130 -18.27 10.56 -7.12
C GLN A 130 -17.83 11.01 -8.51
N LYS A 131 -16.53 11.25 -8.74
CA LYS A 131 -16.01 11.59 -10.07
C LYS A 131 -16.26 10.46 -11.06
N LYS A 132 -16.02 9.19 -10.71
CA LYS A 132 -16.33 8.03 -11.56
C LYS A 132 -17.80 7.92 -11.92
N LEU A 133 -18.70 8.14 -10.95
CA LEU A 133 -20.14 8.14 -11.19
C LEU A 133 -20.53 9.23 -12.19
N PHE A 134 -19.92 10.42 -12.07
CA PHE A 134 -20.10 11.52 -13.02
C PHE A 134 -19.63 11.17 -14.44
N TYR A 135 -18.54 10.41 -14.60
CA TYR A 135 -18.07 9.92 -15.91
C TYR A 135 -18.90 8.75 -16.48
N LEU A 136 -19.56 7.97 -15.61
CA LEU A 136 -20.31 6.76 -15.99
C LEU A 136 -21.81 7.00 -16.18
N LEU A 137 -22.33 8.19 -15.87
CA LEU A 137 -23.63 8.64 -16.35
C LEU A 137 -23.40 9.22 -17.75
N PRO A 138 -23.67 8.47 -18.84
CA PRO A 138 -23.68 9.09 -20.15
C PRO A 138 -24.82 10.10 -20.14
N LEU A 139 -24.52 11.30 -20.61
CA LEU A 139 -25.45 12.34 -21.01
C LEU A 139 -26.77 11.73 -21.54
N THR A 140 -27.79 11.65 -20.69
CA THR A 140 -29.17 11.51 -21.14
C THR A 140 -29.65 12.91 -21.48
N TRP A 141 -29.44 13.31 -22.73
CA TRP A 141 -30.19 14.37 -23.39
C TRP A 141 -31.02 13.73 -24.50
#